data_AF-A0A5D6XGK9-F1
#
_entry.id   AF-A0A5D6XGK9-F1
#
_cell.length_a   1.000
_cell.length_b   1.000
_cell.length_c   1.000
_cell.angle_alpha   90.00
_cell.angle_beta   90.00
_cell.angle_gamma   90.00
#
_symmetry.space_group_name_H-M   'P 1'
#
loop_
_entity.id
_entity.type
_entity.pdbx_description
1 polymer ?
#
loop_
_entity_poly.entity_id
_entity_poly.type
_entity_poly.pdbx_seq_one_letter_code
_entity_poly.pdbx_strand_id
1 'polypeptide(L)'
;MNDPLRNTLERVHELSARVGKHQQIRVLHWVRTLVAQPTSNGPWMRNVLEYATALLQMLQRGVLDAPFDKLPPQGPLPTLPRHALRSIARATTAPSRAHPHERASSSQRYREIVSNQSEATLPKREKRLQNQQVQTRESEEQWEWQRVWKGAFEQMRGDLEAKAKQTRALELELKELRAVLSGTEKALEREQREKKELQAHHDAELRNLHAVHDLELQALKAEHRKKVQEITMQNEHKLQRRTREDQGLDTRTEDASDAGAAFNAQSESYGDFLEYIDANAVSGDPRRPAEVHSFIREPLDVSNDPTDWYSALSLVVGSLSFVLKWKSLAWCCFIFCGASFGNMRNLDSDVKSLTMSIMFASMSLVSAYTGDDKHAVAIPVSSGAASLDAP
;
A
#
# COMPACT_ATOMS: atom_id res chain seq x y z
N MET A 1 -14.40 3.01 1.18
CA MET A 1 -15.85 3.14 0.92
C MET A 1 -16.20 4.60 1.18
N ASN A 2 -16.77 5.32 0.22
CA ASN A 2 -16.99 6.75 0.37
C ASN A 2 -17.96 7.05 1.53
N ASP A 3 -17.54 7.94 2.44
CA ASP A 3 -18.32 8.42 3.59
C ASP A 3 -19.80 8.76 3.27
N PRO A 4 -20.14 9.44 2.16
CA PRO A 4 -21.55 9.74 1.84
C PRO A 4 -22.41 8.49 1.60
N LEU A 5 -21.88 7.44 0.98
CA LEU A 5 -22.63 6.21 0.73
C LEU A 5 -22.91 5.48 2.03
N ARG A 6 -21.89 5.38 2.90
CA ARG A 6 -22.00 4.73 4.20
C ARG A 6 -23.07 5.42 5.07
N ASN A 7 -22.99 6.74 5.19
CA ASN A 7 -23.96 7.53 5.98
C ASN A 7 -25.39 7.37 5.44
N THR A 8 -25.57 7.31 4.12
CA THR A 8 -26.88 7.11 3.49
C THR A 8 -27.44 5.71 3.81
N LEU A 9 -26.61 4.67 3.71
CA LEU A 9 -27.02 3.29 3.98
C LEU A 9 -27.33 3.03 5.46
N GLU A 10 -26.56 3.65 6.38
CA GLU A 10 -26.85 3.60 7.82
C GLU A 10 -28.23 4.21 8.10
N ARG A 11 -28.55 5.36 7.49
CA ARG A 11 -29.87 6.00 7.64
C ARG A 11 -31.02 5.19 7.03
N VAL A 12 -30.78 4.52 5.90
CA VAL A 12 -31.71 3.57 5.28
C VAL A 12 -31.99 2.41 6.24
N HIS A 13 -30.96 1.86 6.87
CA HIS A 13 -31.10 0.77 7.83
C HIS A 13 -31.95 1.18 9.05
N GLU A 14 -31.69 2.36 9.63
CA GLU A 14 -32.48 2.92 10.73
C GLU A 14 -33.97 3.08 10.38
N LEU A 15 -34.27 3.65 9.21
CA LEU A 15 -35.66 3.86 8.76
C LEU A 15 -36.33 2.55 8.35
N SER A 16 -35.57 1.55 7.89
CA SER A 16 -36.11 0.24 7.52
C SER A 16 -36.73 -0.52 8.69
N ALA A 17 -36.32 -0.21 9.93
CA ALA A 17 -36.91 -0.79 11.13
C ALA A 17 -38.34 -0.28 11.41
N ARG A 18 -38.75 0.84 10.79
CA ARG A 18 -40.06 1.47 10.97
C ARG A 18 -41.11 1.02 9.95
N VAL A 19 -40.68 0.35 8.87
CA VAL A 19 -41.58 -0.14 7.81
C VAL A 19 -42.02 -1.58 8.09
N GLY A 20 -43.04 -2.06 7.37
CA GLY A 20 -43.55 -3.43 7.57
C GLY A 20 -42.50 -4.51 7.26
N LYS A 21 -42.61 -5.68 7.91
CA LYS A 21 -41.63 -6.80 7.78
C LYS A 21 -41.27 -7.15 6.33
N HIS A 22 -42.25 -7.21 5.44
CA HIS A 22 -42.00 -7.53 4.02
C HIS A 22 -41.25 -6.41 3.26
N GLN A 23 -41.51 -5.15 3.60
CA GLN A 23 -40.78 -4.02 3.04
C GLN A 23 -39.35 -3.99 3.58
N GLN A 24 -39.17 -4.25 4.88
CA GLN A 24 -37.85 -4.38 5.51
C GLN A 24 -36.98 -5.44 4.82
N ILE A 25 -37.52 -6.63 4.53
CA ILE A 25 -36.79 -7.69 3.81
C ILE A 25 -36.34 -7.21 2.42
N ARG A 26 -37.21 -6.52 1.68
CA ARG A 26 -36.86 -5.97 0.35
C ARG A 26 -35.77 -4.91 0.45
N VAL A 27 -35.89 -4.00 1.40
CA VAL A 27 -34.89 -2.95 1.67
C VAL A 27 -33.54 -3.58 2.01
N LEU A 28 -33.50 -4.61 2.86
CA LEU A 28 -32.26 -5.32 3.21
C LEU A 28 -31.63 -6.00 1.99
N HIS A 29 -32.43 -6.59 1.09
CA HIS A 29 -31.92 -7.13 -0.16
C HIS A 29 -31.31 -6.05 -1.05
N TRP A 30 -32.00 -4.92 -1.21
CA TRP A 30 -31.46 -3.77 -1.96
C TRP A 30 -30.16 -3.23 -1.35
N VAL A 31 -30.08 -3.08 -0.03
CA VAL A 31 -28.86 -2.65 0.67
C VAL A 31 -27.71 -3.63 0.42
N ARG A 32 -27.95 -4.94 0.53
CA ARG A 32 -26.93 -5.96 0.22
C ARG A 32 -26.45 -5.86 -1.23
N THR A 33 -27.37 -5.70 -2.18
CA THR A 33 -27.01 -5.53 -3.59
C THR A 33 -26.20 -4.26 -3.81
N LEU A 34 -26.56 -3.14 -3.18
CA LEU A 34 -25.82 -1.87 -3.30
C LEU A 34 -24.40 -1.96 -2.74
N VAL A 35 -24.20 -2.72 -1.65
CA VAL A 35 -22.88 -2.94 -1.03
C VAL A 35 -22.02 -3.93 -1.83
N ALA A 36 -22.64 -4.93 -2.46
CA ALA A 36 -21.93 -5.97 -3.20
C ALA A 36 -21.37 -5.50 -4.55
N GLN A 37 -21.80 -4.35 -5.08
CA GLN A 37 -21.32 -3.85 -6.37
C GLN A 37 -19.85 -3.38 -6.27
N PRO A 38 -19.01 -3.66 -7.29
CA PRO A 38 -17.61 -3.22 -7.31
C PRO A 38 -17.52 -1.69 -7.26
N THR A 39 -16.89 -1.15 -6.22
CA THR A 39 -16.82 0.31 -5.96
C THR A 39 -15.66 1.01 -6.67
N SER A 40 -14.87 0.31 -7.48
CA SER A 40 -13.71 0.90 -8.19
C SER A 40 -14.08 1.78 -9.39
N ASN A 41 -15.28 1.60 -9.97
CA ASN A 41 -15.73 2.33 -11.15
C ASN A 41 -16.59 3.56 -10.78
N GLY A 42 -16.09 4.77 -11.08
CA GLY A 42 -16.73 6.05 -10.71
C GLY A 42 -18.20 6.18 -11.15
N PRO A 43 -18.54 5.97 -12.44
CA PRO A 43 -19.92 5.90 -12.92
C PRO A 43 -20.84 4.95 -12.15
N TRP A 44 -20.36 3.76 -11.78
CA TRP A 44 -21.16 2.79 -11.02
C TRP A 44 -21.42 3.27 -9.61
N MET A 45 -20.40 3.85 -8.97
CA MET A 45 -20.54 4.43 -7.65
C MET A 45 -21.56 5.58 -7.62
N ARG A 46 -21.63 6.40 -8.68
CA ARG A 46 -22.69 7.41 -8.82
C ARG A 46 -24.08 6.76 -8.90
N ASN A 47 -24.22 5.72 -9.72
CA ASN A 47 -25.49 4.99 -9.83
C ASN A 47 -25.91 4.37 -8.48
N VAL A 48 -24.99 3.69 -7.79
CA VAL A 48 -25.24 3.13 -6.44
C VAL A 48 -25.68 4.21 -5.45
N LEU A 49 -25.05 5.38 -5.46
CA LEU A 49 -25.43 6.51 -4.61
C LEU A 49 -26.81 7.07 -4.99
N GLU A 50 -27.15 7.14 -6.27
CA GLU A 50 -28.49 7.55 -6.76
C GLU A 50 -29.58 6.58 -6.28
N TYR A 51 -29.34 5.26 -6.34
CA TYR A 51 -30.26 4.27 -5.77
C TYR A 51 -30.39 4.39 -4.25
N ALA A 52 -29.27 4.54 -3.54
CA ALA A 52 -29.28 4.66 -2.07
C ALA A 52 -30.05 5.91 -1.61
N THR A 53 -29.86 7.04 -2.29
CA THR A 53 -30.55 8.30 -1.99
C THR A 53 -32.03 8.24 -2.36
N ALA A 54 -32.40 7.64 -3.50
CA ALA A 54 -33.79 7.41 -3.88
C ALA A 54 -34.52 6.50 -2.88
N LEU A 55 -33.88 5.41 -2.45
CA LEU A 55 -34.41 4.49 -1.44
C LEU A 55 -34.62 5.19 -0.10
N LEU A 56 -33.66 6.01 0.32
CA LEU A 56 -33.78 6.80 1.55
C LEU A 56 -34.99 7.76 1.50
N GLN A 57 -35.18 8.46 0.38
CA GLN A 57 -36.31 9.38 0.20
C GLN A 57 -37.66 8.66 0.24
N MET A 58 -37.77 7.46 -0.36
CA MET A 58 -38.98 6.64 -0.30
C MET A 58 -39.28 6.14 1.12
N LEU A 59 -38.25 5.71 1.87
CA LEU A 59 -38.42 5.30 3.26
C LEU A 59 -38.84 6.46 4.17
N GLN A 60 -38.33 7.67 3.94
CA GLN A 60 -38.77 8.86 4.66
C GLN A 60 -40.26 9.18 4.45
N ARG A 61 -40.83 8.79 3.29
CA ARG A 61 -42.27 8.92 3.01
C ARG A 61 -43.12 7.76 3.52
N GLY A 62 -42.50 6.62 3.84
CA GLY A 62 -43.22 5.39 4.16
C GLY A 62 -43.88 4.72 2.96
N VAL A 63 -43.53 5.09 1.72
CA VAL A 63 -44.08 4.49 0.49
C VAL A 63 -42.93 3.96 -0.36
N LEU A 64 -42.95 2.65 -0.62
CA LEU A 64 -41.99 1.94 -1.47
C LEU A 64 -42.62 1.67 -2.83
N ASP A 65 -42.31 2.53 -3.80
CA ASP A 65 -42.74 2.40 -5.19
C ASP A 65 -41.64 1.77 -6.07
N ALA A 66 -41.96 1.53 -7.34
CA ALA A 66 -40.98 1.06 -8.32
C ALA A 66 -39.76 2.00 -8.41
N PRO A 67 -38.52 1.47 -8.44
CA PRO A 67 -38.16 0.05 -8.64
C PRO A 67 -38.02 -0.80 -7.37
N PHE A 68 -38.28 -0.24 -6.18
CA PHE A 68 -38.03 -0.89 -4.89
C PHE A 68 -39.24 -1.71 -4.39
N ASP A 69 -40.35 -1.68 -5.13
CA ASP A 69 -41.49 -2.56 -4.95
C ASP A 69 -41.11 -4.04 -5.17
N LYS A 70 -40.07 -4.31 -5.97
CA LYS A 70 -39.57 -5.65 -6.30
C LYS A 70 -38.19 -5.91 -5.70
N LEU A 71 -37.78 -7.18 -5.71
CA LEU A 71 -36.41 -7.57 -5.38
C LEU A 71 -35.42 -6.98 -6.41
N PRO A 72 -34.20 -6.63 -6.00
CA PRO A 72 -33.18 -6.10 -6.90
C PRO A 72 -32.87 -7.11 -8.02
N PRO A 73 -32.63 -6.65 -9.26
CA PRO A 73 -32.25 -7.52 -10.37
C PRO A 73 -30.91 -8.21 -10.07
N GLN A 74 -30.76 -9.45 -10.54
CA GLN A 74 -29.50 -10.18 -10.47
C GLN A 74 -28.54 -9.61 -11.52
N GLY A 75 -27.38 -9.09 -11.10
CA GLY A 75 -26.35 -8.53 -11.97
C GLY A 75 -26.05 -7.05 -11.73
N PRO A 76 -25.40 -6.36 -12.68
CA PRO A 76 -25.11 -4.93 -12.57
C PRO A 76 -26.40 -4.12 -12.54
N LEU A 77 -26.49 -3.16 -11.61
CA LEU A 77 -27.67 -2.31 -11.46
C LEU A 77 -27.86 -1.45 -12.73
N PRO A 78 -29.05 -1.46 -13.35
CA PRO A 78 -29.33 -0.58 -14.48
C PRO A 78 -29.22 0.88 -14.04
N THR A 79 -28.98 1.81 -14.96
CA THR A 79 -28.96 3.24 -14.63
C THR A 79 -30.37 3.72 -14.31
N LEU A 80 -30.55 4.43 -13.20
CA LEU A 80 -31.87 4.94 -12.84
C LEU A 80 -32.30 5.99 -13.88
N PRO A 81 -33.49 5.87 -14.49
CA PRO A 81 -33.96 6.90 -15.41
C PRO A 81 -34.10 8.25 -14.70
N ARG A 82 -33.53 9.32 -15.27
CA ARG A 82 -33.54 10.66 -14.65
C ARG A 82 -34.94 11.18 -14.32
N HIS A 83 -35.96 10.77 -15.07
CA HIS A 83 -37.34 11.16 -14.80
C HIS A 83 -37.87 10.51 -13.51
N ALA A 84 -37.44 9.30 -13.18
CA ALA A 84 -37.79 8.61 -11.93
C ALA A 84 -37.13 9.29 -10.72
N LEU A 85 -35.87 9.72 -10.84
CA LEU A 85 -35.25 10.55 -9.79
C LEU A 85 -36.00 11.87 -9.58
N ARG A 86 -36.45 12.52 -10.66
CA ARG A 86 -37.22 13.77 -10.58
C ARG A 86 -38.60 13.57 -9.96
N SER A 87 -39.30 12.48 -10.24
CA SER A 87 -40.60 12.20 -9.61
C SER A 87 -40.44 11.96 -8.11
N ILE A 88 -39.41 11.19 -7.72
CA ILE A 88 -39.07 10.97 -6.32
C ILE A 88 -38.70 12.30 -5.65
N ALA A 89 -37.89 13.17 -6.27
CA ALA A 89 -37.52 14.46 -5.68
C ALA A 89 -38.69 15.48 -5.61
N ARG A 90 -39.60 15.49 -6.60
CA ARG A 90 -40.75 16.43 -6.64
C ARG A 90 -41.79 16.12 -5.58
N ALA A 91 -42.05 14.84 -5.32
CA ALA A 91 -43.00 14.47 -4.27
C ALA A 91 -42.51 14.82 -2.84
N THR A 92 -41.27 15.32 -2.67
CA THR A 92 -40.71 15.71 -1.35
C THR A 92 -40.94 17.18 -1.09
N THR A 93 -41.16 17.96 -2.14
CA THR A 93 -41.31 19.41 -2.09
C THR A 93 -42.78 19.85 -2.26
N ALA A 94 -43.66 18.97 -2.73
CA ALA A 94 -45.09 19.25 -2.80
C ALA A 94 -45.76 19.04 -1.42
N PRO A 95 -46.36 20.08 -0.81
CA PRO A 95 -47.14 19.93 0.41
C PRO A 95 -48.35 19.04 0.11
N SER A 96 -48.49 17.98 0.91
CA SER A 96 -49.53 16.95 0.81
C SER A 96 -50.93 17.56 0.77
N ARG A 97 -51.52 17.64 -0.44
CA ARG A 97 -52.93 17.97 -0.64
C ARG A 97 -53.64 16.64 -0.89
N ALA A 98 -54.24 16.11 0.16
CA ALA A 98 -54.91 14.82 0.16
C ALA A 98 -56.06 14.79 -0.87
N HIS A 99 -55.96 13.88 -1.84
CA HIS A 99 -57.10 13.43 -2.65
C HIS A 99 -57.19 11.90 -2.56
N PRO A 100 -58.29 11.34 -2.02
CA PRO A 100 -58.53 9.91 -2.05
C PRO A 100 -59.13 9.53 -3.40
N HIS A 101 -58.51 8.58 -4.11
CA HIS A 101 -59.14 7.97 -5.27
C HIS A 101 -59.10 6.45 -5.12
N GLU A 102 -60.30 5.89 -4.99
CA GLU A 102 -60.62 4.48 -5.16
C GLU A 102 -60.09 3.96 -6.49
N ARG A 103 -59.53 2.75 -6.50
CA ARG A 103 -59.55 1.90 -7.68
C ARG A 103 -59.63 0.42 -7.35
N ALA A 104 -60.83 -0.07 -7.63
CA ALA A 104 -61.33 -1.43 -7.71
C ALA A 104 -60.39 -2.49 -8.33
N SER A 105 -60.41 -3.66 -7.68
CA SER A 105 -60.68 -4.99 -8.25
C SER A 105 -60.52 -5.16 -9.76
N SER A 106 -59.52 -5.94 -10.19
CA SER A 106 -59.46 -6.48 -11.56
C SER A 106 -58.75 -7.85 -11.68
N SER A 107 -58.53 -8.58 -10.58
CA SER A 107 -57.69 -9.80 -10.62
C SER A 107 -58.40 -11.11 -10.22
N GLN A 108 -59.72 -11.21 -10.42
CA GLN A 108 -60.48 -12.45 -10.17
C GLN A 108 -61.06 -13.13 -11.41
N ARG A 109 -60.83 -12.60 -12.63
CA ARG A 109 -61.57 -13.04 -13.84
C ARG A 109 -60.89 -14.09 -14.72
N TYR A 110 -59.77 -14.68 -14.30
CA TYR A 110 -58.98 -15.61 -15.15
C TYR A 110 -58.87 -17.06 -14.67
N ARG A 111 -59.64 -17.50 -13.65
CA ARG A 111 -59.60 -18.91 -13.20
C ARG A 111 -60.81 -19.78 -13.58
N GLU A 112 -61.79 -19.27 -14.32
CA GLU A 112 -63.09 -19.97 -14.45
C GLU A 112 -63.38 -20.59 -15.82
N ILE A 113 -62.42 -20.66 -16.76
CA ILE A 113 -62.73 -21.04 -18.17
C ILE A 113 -62.15 -22.38 -18.63
N VAL A 114 -61.34 -23.11 -17.85
CA VAL A 114 -60.66 -24.34 -18.34
C VAL A 114 -61.05 -25.62 -17.58
N SER A 115 -62.29 -25.75 -17.09
CA SER A 115 -62.74 -26.94 -16.34
C SER A 115 -63.86 -27.75 -16.99
N ASN A 116 -64.31 -27.43 -18.20
CA ASN A 116 -65.46 -28.11 -18.80
C ASN A 116 -65.17 -28.53 -20.24
N GLN A 117 -64.47 -29.65 -20.43
CA GLN A 117 -64.68 -30.51 -21.60
C GLN A 117 -64.07 -31.90 -21.40
N SER A 118 -64.83 -32.90 -21.87
CA SER A 118 -64.56 -34.34 -21.97
C SER A 118 -64.64 -35.21 -20.70
N GLU A 119 -65.86 -35.40 -20.19
CA GLU A 119 -66.19 -36.57 -19.37
C GLU A 119 -67.00 -37.57 -20.21
N ALA A 120 -66.29 -38.39 -21.00
CA ALA A 120 -66.87 -39.52 -21.73
C ALA A 120 -66.96 -40.74 -20.79
N THR A 121 -68.14 -41.36 -20.77
CA THR A 121 -68.55 -42.45 -19.89
C THR A 121 -67.80 -43.76 -20.16
N LEU A 122 -66.73 -44.02 -19.40
CA LEU A 122 -66.13 -45.34 -19.23
C LEU A 122 -66.82 -46.13 -18.09
N PRO A 123 -66.88 -47.48 -18.18
CA PRO A 123 -67.63 -48.33 -17.25
C PRO A 123 -67.04 -48.27 -15.82
N LYS A 124 -67.95 -48.12 -14.84
CA LYS A 124 -67.70 -47.88 -13.40
C LYS A 124 -66.75 -48.89 -12.72
N ARG A 125 -66.52 -50.06 -13.33
CA ARG A 125 -65.63 -51.12 -12.85
C ARG A 125 -64.16 -50.89 -13.22
N GLU A 126 -63.91 -50.28 -14.38
CA GLU A 126 -62.56 -49.94 -14.86
C GLU A 126 -61.98 -48.75 -14.08
N LYS A 127 -62.81 -47.73 -13.80
CA LYS A 127 -62.43 -46.59 -12.95
C LYS A 127 -61.97 -46.99 -11.54
N ARG A 128 -62.49 -48.09 -10.97
CA ARG A 128 -62.06 -48.57 -9.63
C ARG A 128 -60.68 -49.23 -9.65
N LEU A 129 -60.38 -50.02 -10.68
CA LEU A 129 -59.06 -50.65 -10.83
C LEU A 129 -58.00 -49.60 -11.18
N GLN A 130 -58.33 -48.63 -12.04
CA GLN A 130 -57.46 -47.51 -12.35
C GLN A 130 -57.16 -46.65 -11.11
N ASN A 131 -58.16 -46.34 -10.29
CA ASN A 131 -57.95 -45.54 -9.08
C ASN A 131 -57.11 -46.28 -8.03
N GLN A 132 -57.26 -47.61 -7.93
CA GLN A 132 -56.45 -48.43 -7.02
C GLN A 132 -54.99 -48.52 -7.49
N GLN A 133 -54.75 -48.61 -8.80
CA GLN A 133 -53.40 -48.64 -9.38
C GLN A 133 -52.70 -47.27 -9.32
N VAL A 134 -53.45 -46.18 -9.45
CA VAL A 134 -52.94 -44.81 -9.23
C VAL A 134 -52.53 -44.63 -7.77
N GLN A 135 -53.35 -45.11 -6.82
CA GLN A 135 -53.04 -44.98 -5.39
C GLN A 135 -51.79 -45.77 -4.96
N THR A 136 -51.57 -46.97 -5.51
CA THR A 136 -50.33 -47.72 -5.24
C THR A 136 -49.11 -47.02 -5.82
N ARG A 137 -49.24 -46.42 -7.01
CA ARG A 137 -48.16 -45.69 -7.67
C ARG A 137 -47.79 -44.40 -6.93
N GLU A 138 -48.79 -43.65 -6.46
CA GLU A 138 -48.57 -42.45 -5.63
C GLU A 138 -47.88 -42.80 -4.31
N SER A 139 -48.26 -43.92 -3.68
CA SER A 139 -47.59 -44.40 -2.47
C SER A 139 -46.12 -44.76 -2.74
N GLU A 140 -45.82 -45.48 -3.82
CA GLU A 140 -44.44 -45.81 -4.20
C GLU A 140 -43.61 -44.56 -4.47
N GLU A 141 -44.15 -43.61 -5.24
CA GLU A 141 -43.51 -42.31 -5.50
C GLU A 141 -43.25 -41.56 -4.18
N GLN A 142 -44.20 -41.56 -3.24
CA GLN A 142 -44.01 -40.93 -1.94
C GLN A 142 -42.86 -41.56 -1.12
N TRP A 143 -42.71 -42.88 -1.17
CA TRP A 143 -41.59 -43.59 -0.53
C TRP A 143 -40.25 -43.30 -1.21
N GLU A 144 -40.22 -43.20 -2.54
CA GLU A 144 -39.03 -42.82 -3.29
C GLU A 144 -38.59 -41.40 -2.97
N TRP A 145 -39.54 -40.45 -2.92
CA TRP A 145 -39.25 -39.08 -2.51
C TRP A 145 -38.66 -39.05 -1.10
N GLN A 146 -39.23 -39.78 -0.13
CA GLN A 146 -38.65 -39.84 1.22
C GLN A 146 -37.21 -40.36 1.22
N ARG A 147 -36.89 -41.38 0.41
CA ARG A 147 -35.55 -41.94 0.32
C ARG A 147 -34.56 -40.95 -0.28
N VAL A 148 -34.92 -40.29 -1.39
CA VAL A 148 -34.09 -39.27 -2.05
C VAL A 148 -33.85 -38.09 -1.11
N TRP A 149 -34.88 -37.60 -0.43
CA TRP A 149 -34.75 -36.50 0.54
C TRP A 149 -33.87 -36.88 1.72
N LYS A 150 -34.03 -38.09 2.27
CA LYS A 150 -33.16 -38.56 3.36
C LYS A 150 -31.70 -38.62 2.93
N GLY A 151 -31.41 -39.15 1.73
CA GLY A 151 -30.06 -39.16 1.17
C GLY A 151 -29.49 -37.75 0.96
N ALA A 152 -30.29 -36.82 0.43
CA ALA A 152 -29.88 -35.43 0.25
C ALA A 152 -29.59 -34.72 1.58
N PHE A 153 -30.39 -34.97 2.62
CA PHE A 153 -30.14 -34.44 3.96
C PHE A 153 -28.89 -35.02 4.62
N GLU A 154 -28.65 -36.32 4.46
CA GLU A 154 -27.43 -36.98 4.95
C GLU A 154 -26.19 -36.41 4.25
N GLN A 155 -26.25 -36.22 2.92
CA GLN A 155 -25.19 -35.58 2.15
C GLN A 155 -24.93 -34.14 2.64
N MET A 156 -25.98 -33.33 2.80
CA MET A 156 -25.86 -31.96 3.29
C MET A 156 -25.27 -31.89 4.72
N ARG A 157 -25.61 -32.85 5.59
CA ARG A 157 -25.01 -32.97 6.92
C ARG A 157 -23.51 -33.30 6.83
N GLY A 158 -23.14 -34.24 5.96
CA GLY A 158 -21.74 -34.56 5.68
C GLY A 158 -20.95 -33.35 5.20
N ASP A 159 -21.50 -32.59 4.26
CA ASP A 159 -20.88 -31.37 3.74
C ASP A 159 -20.74 -30.29 4.82
N LEU A 160 -21.73 -30.11 5.68
CA LEU A 160 -21.68 -29.18 6.80
C LEU A 160 -20.60 -29.58 7.83
N GLU A 161 -20.49 -30.86 8.15
CA GLU A 161 -19.45 -31.37 9.04
C GLU A 161 -18.04 -31.21 8.44
N ALA A 162 -17.88 -31.48 7.14
CA ALA A 162 -16.62 -31.28 6.43
C ALA A 162 -16.22 -29.79 6.44
N LYS A 163 -17.15 -28.88 6.14
CA LYS A 163 -16.90 -27.43 6.22
C LYS A 163 -16.61 -26.96 7.64
N ALA A 164 -17.26 -27.53 8.66
CA ALA A 164 -16.97 -27.22 10.05
C ALA A 164 -15.54 -27.64 10.45
N LYS A 165 -15.09 -28.82 10.01
CA LYS A 165 -13.70 -29.28 10.21
C LYS A 165 -12.69 -28.35 9.52
N GLN A 166 -12.97 -27.97 8.27
CA GLN A 166 -12.12 -27.03 7.53
C GLN A 166 -12.04 -25.66 8.22
N THR A 167 -13.15 -25.15 8.74
CA THR A 167 -13.19 -23.87 9.46
C THR A 167 -12.33 -23.94 10.72
N ARG A 168 -12.42 -25.04 11.49
CA ARG A 168 -11.58 -25.25 12.69
C ARG A 168 -10.09 -25.36 12.36
N ALA A 169 -9.73 -26.03 11.25
CA ALA A 169 -8.34 -26.12 10.80
C ALA A 169 -7.78 -24.74 10.45
N LEU A 170 -8.52 -23.94 9.67
CA LEU A 170 -8.13 -22.57 9.34
C LEU A 170 -8.02 -21.67 10.58
N GLU A 171 -8.89 -21.86 11.59
CA GLU A 171 -8.80 -21.12 12.86
C GLU A 171 -7.51 -21.44 13.64
N LEU A 172 -7.00 -22.67 13.57
CA LEU A 172 -5.73 -23.05 14.20
C LEU A 172 -4.54 -22.44 13.44
N GLU A 173 -4.54 -22.51 12.11
CA GLU A 173 -3.50 -21.86 11.29
C GLU A 173 -3.46 -20.34 11.51
N LEU A 174 -4.62 -19.69 11.62
CA LEU A 174 -4.69 -18.26 11.95
C LEU A 174 -4.13 -17.94 13.34
N LYS A 175 -4.29 -18.84 14.32
CA LYS A 175 -3.69 -18.67 15.65
C LYS A 175 -2.17 -18.82 15.60
N GLU A 176 -1.65 -19.79 14.86
CA GLU A 176 -0.22 -20.00 14.68
C GLU A 176 0.43 -18.82 13.96
N LEU A 177 -0.17 -18.34 12.86
CA LEU A 177 0.32 -17.16 12.14
C LEU A 177 0.33 -15.91 13.03
N ARG A 178 -0.69 -15.71 13.88
CA ARG A 178 -0.68 -14.61 14.86
C ARG A 178 0.45 -14.74 15.88
N ALA A 179 0.74 -15.96 16.35
CA ALA A 179 1.85 -16.19 17.27
C ALA A 179 3.20 -15.86 16.59
N VAL A 180 3.40 -16.29 15.34
CA VAL A 180 4.59 -15.97 14.54
C VAL A 180 4.72 -14.45 14.35
N LEU A 181 3.64 -13.76 13.95
CA LEU A 181 3.63 -12.31 13.78
C LEU A 181 4.03 -11.59 15.07
N SER A 182 3.47 -12.00 16.21
CA SER A 182 3.83 -11.42 17.52
C SER A 182 5.29 -11.67 17.90
N GLY A 183 5.87 -12.79 17.46
CA GLY A 183 7.30 -13.08 17.64
C GLY A 183 8.19 -12.17 16.78
N THR A 184 7.82 -11.98 15.52
CA THR A 184 8.55 -11.09 14.59
C THR A 184 8.49 -9.63 15.01
N GLU A 185 7.34 -9.17 15.55
CA GLU A 185 7.19 -7.81 16.08
C GLU A 185 8.13 -7.57 17.26
N LYS A 186 8.20 -8.50 18.21
CA LYS A 186 9.14 -8.42 19.33
C LYS A 186 10.60 -8.47 18.89
N ALA A 187 10.94 -9.25 17.87
CA ALA A 187 12.29 -9.27 17.31
C ALA A 187 12.64 -7.92 16.69
N LEU A 188 11.72 -7.33 15.90
CA LEU A 188 11.87 -6.01 15.32
C LEU A 188 12.05 -4.92 16.39
N GLU A 189 11.30 -4.98 17.49
CA GLU A 189 11.48 -4.05 18.62
C GLU A 189 12.87 -4.16 19.26
N ARG A 190 13.45 -5.36 19.36
CA ARG A 190 14.80 -5.55 19.92
C ARG A 190 15.86 -4.92 19.03
N GLU A 191 15.80 -5.19 17.72
CA GLU A 191 16.68 -4.57 16.73
C GLU A 191 16.57 -3.04 16.74
N GLN A 192 15.36 -2.50 16.89
CA GLN A 192 15.17 -1.06 17.00
C GLN A 192 15.76 -0.47 18.30
N ARG A 193 15.71 -1.20 19.42
CA ARG A 193 16.35 -0.77 20.68
C ARG A 193 17.87 -0.79 20.53
N GLU A 194 18.43 -1.87 20.00
CA GLU A 194 19.88 -2.00 19.76
C GLU A 194 20.39 -0.88 18.84
N LYS A 195 19.67 -0.59 17.75
CA LYS A 195 20.02 0.53 16.86
C LYS A 195 20.03 1.88 17.59
N LYS A 196 19.07 2.13 18.48
CA LYS A 196 19.01 3.37 19.28
C LYS A 196 20.16 3.45 20.29
N GLU A 197 20.52 2.32 20.90
CA GLU A 197 21.67 2.24 21.81
C GLU A 197 22.99 2.50 21.08
N LEU A 198 23.19 1.90 19.90
CA LEU A 198 24.36 2.14 19.06
C LEU A 198 24.45 3.60 18.60
N GLN A 199 23.32 4.20 18.21
CA GLN A 199 23.27 5.62 17.86
C GLN A 199 23.63 6.51 19.06
N ALA A 200 23.09 6.22 20.24
CA ALA A 200 23.41 6.96 21.46
C ALA A 200 24.90 6.82 21.85
N HIS A 201 25.50 5.64 21.62
CA HIS A 201 26.93 5.41 21.80
C HIS A 201 27.76 6.27 20.84
N HIS A 202 27.42 6.26 19.54
CA HIS A 202 28.11 7.07 18.54
C HIS A 202 28.02 8.58 18.85
N ASP A 203 26.85 9.07 19.25
CA ASP A 203 26.66 10.46 19.65
C ASP A 203 27.46 10.83 20.93
N ALA A 204 27.69 9.88 21.83
CA ALA A 204 28.56 10.08 22.99
C ALA A 204 30.04 10.16 22.58
N GLU A 205 30.48 9.30 21.67
CA GLU A 205 31.85 9.29 21.15
C GLU A 205 32.17 10.57 20.37
N LEU A 206 31.26 11.04 19.50
CA LEU A 206 31.40 12.32 18.80
C LEU A 206 31.52 13.49 19.76
N ARG A 207 30.72 13.52 20.83
CA ARG A 207 30.82 14.57 21.88
C ARG A 207 32.17 14.51 22.61
N ASN A 208 32.69 13.31 22.88
CA ASN A 208 34.00 13.15 23.50
C ASN A 208 35.11 13.66 22.56
N LEU A 209 35.09 13.29 21.29
CA LEU A 209 36.04 13.76 20.29
C LEU A 209 36.02 15.29 20.13
N HIS A 210 34.82 15.90 20.09
CA HIS A 210 34.69 17.36 20.07
C HIS A 210 35.29 18.00 21.33
N ALA A 211 35.04 17.45 22.51
CA ALA A 211 35.61 17.97 23.76
C ALA A 211 37.14 17.89 23.78
N VAL A 212 37.73 16.79 23.28
CA VAL A 212 39.18 16.65 23.13
C VAL A 212 39.73 17.69 22.17
N HIS A 213 39.10 17.86 21.00
CA HIS A 213 39.53 18.84 20.01
C HIS A 213 39.47 20.29 20.55
N ASP A 214 38.42 20.62 21.29
CA ASP A 214 38.29 21.95 21.92
C ASP A 214 39.40 22.21 22.95
N LEU A 215 39.77 21.20 23.73
CA LEU A 215 40.89 21.30 24.69
C LEU A 215 42.23 21.50 23.97
N GLU A 216 42.48 20.78 22.88
CA GLU A 216 43.69 20.93 22.05
C GLU A 216 43.76 22.33 21.43
N LEU A 217 42.65 22.83 20.87
CA LEU A 217 42.57 24.20 20.33
C LEU A 217 42.82 25.26 21.41
N GLN A 218 42.29 25.06 22.63
CA GLN A 218 42.54 25.98 23.74
C GLN A 218 44.00 25.95 24.18
N ALA A 219 44.63 24.78 24.26
CA ALA A 219 46.04 24.62 24.60
C ALA A 219 46.94 25.31 23.56
N LEU A 220 46.68 25.09 22.27
CA LEU A 220 47.41 25.73 21.17
C LEU A 220 47.25 27.25 21.20
N LYS A 221 46.03 27.76 21.41
CA LYS A 221 45.76 29.20 21.58
C LYS A 221 46.49 29.77 22.79
N ALA A 222 46.57 29.05 23.90
CA ALA A 222 47.28 29.48 25.09
C ALA A 222 48.80 29.54 24.85
N GLU A 223 49.37 28.55 24.16
CA GLU A 223 50.78 28.55 23.77
C GLU A 223 51.10 29.71 22.82
N HIS A 224 50.24 29.95 21.82
CA HIS A 224 50.40 31.08 20.90
C HIS A 224 50.38 32.42 21.65
N ARG A 225 49.45 32.62 22.59
CA ARG A 225 49.42 33.83 23.43
C ARG A 225 50.69 34.00 24.25
N LYS A 226 51.24 32.91 24.81
CA LYS A 226 52.52 32.95 25.54
C LYS A 226 53.68 33.38 24.63
N LYS A 227 53.77 32.80 23.42
CA LYS A 227 54.81 33.18 22.44
C LYS A 227 54.71 34.65 22.02
N VAL A 228 53.50 35.16 21.79
CA VAL A 228 53.27 36.58 21.47
C VAL A 228 53.69 37.48 22.63
N GLN A 229 53.38 37.12 23.88
CA GLN A 229 53.82 37.87 25.06
C GLN A 229 55.35 37.86 25.20
N GLU A 230 56.00 36.73 24.99
CA GLU A 230 57.46 36.61 25.04
C GLU A 230 58.14 37.51 23.99
N ILE A 231 57.66 37.47 22.75
CA ILE A 231 58.15 38.33 21.66
C ILE A 231 57.96 39.81 22.01
N THR A 232 56.81 40.16 22.61
CA THR A 232 56.53 41.54 23.03
C THR A 232 57.52 42.01 24.10
N MET A 233 57.77 41.19 25.13
CA MET A 233 58.77 41.48 26.17
C MET A 233 60.18 41.59 25.60
N GLN A 234 60.55 40.72 24.67
CA GLN A 234 61.85 40.80 23.99
C GLN A 234 61.99 42.09 23.17
N ASN A 235 60.93 42.52 22.47
CA ASN A 235 60.91 43.77 21.71
C ASN A 235 61.02 44.99 22.63
N GLU A 236 60.30 45.00 23.75
CA GLU A 236 60.42 46.06 24.77
C GLU A 236 61.84 46.14 25.33
N HIS A 237 62.46 45.01 25.66
CA HIS A 237 63.85 44.97 26.11
C HIS A 237 64.82 45.49 25.05
N LYS A 238 64.62 45.14 23.77
CA LYS A 238 65.42 45.67 22.65
C LYS A 238 65.25 47.18 22.50
N LEU A 239 64.03 47.68 22.60
CA LEU A 239 63.74 49.13 22.55
C LEU A 239 64.42 49.85 23.72
N GLN A 240 64.32 49.34 24.95
CA GLN A 240 65.00 49.92 26.11
C GLN A 240 66.53 49.95 25.96
N ARG A 241 67.14 48.92 25.34
CA ARG A 241 68.58 48.92 25.04
C ARG A 241 68.93 50.04 24.07
N ARG A 242 68.19 50.17 22.97
CA ARG A 242 68.39 51.25 21.99
C ARG A 242 68.24 52.63 22.61
N THR A 243 67.21 52.85 23.42
CA THR A 243 67.02 54.14 24.11
C THR A 243 68.17 54.50 25.06
N ARG A 244 68.79 53.51 25.72
CA ARG A 244 69.99 53.75 26.56
C ARG A 244 71.23 54.06 25.74
N GLU A 245 71.38 53.41 24.59
CA GLU A 245 72.47 53.68 23.64
C GLU A 245 72.34 55.10 23.06
N ASP A 246 71.12 55.52 22.67
CA ASP A 246 70.85 56.86 22.13
C ASP A 246 71.10 57.97 23.16
N GLN A 247 70.70 57.79 24.43
CA GLN A 247 70.96 58.76 25.50
C GLN A 247 72.47 58.93 25.82
N GLY A 248 73.32 57.97 25.44
CA GLY A 248 74.78 58.06 25.62
C GLY A 248 75.51 58.86 24.53
N LEU A 249 74.86 59.10 23.38
CA LEU A 249 75.48 59.74 22.21
C LEU A 249 75.31 61.27 22.16
N ASP A 250 74.51 61.86 23.05
CA ASP A 250 74.12 63.28 23.02
C ASP A 250 75.13 64.26 23.69
N THR A 251 76.39 63.85 23.89
CA THR A 251 77.43 64.72 24.50
C THR A 251 78.58 65.08 23.57
N ARG A 252 78.50 64.79 22.27
CA ARG A 252 79.60 65.08 21.36
C ARG A 252 79.14 65.30 19.93
N THR A 253 78.59 66.47 19.63
CA THR A 253 79.07 67.39 18.57
C THR A 253 78.07 68.54 18.37
N GLU A 254 78.38 69.70 18.94
CA GLU A 254 78.26 70.94 18.16
C GLU A 254 79.26 70.86 17.00
N ASP A 255 78.92 71.50 15.88
CA ASP A 255 79.65 71.59 14.60
C ASP A 255 79.47 70.42 13.62
N ALA A 256 78.49 70.57 12.71
CA ALA A 256 78.81 70.81 11.29
C ALA A 256 77.54 70.76 10.43
N SER A 257 77.24 71.91 9.84
CA SER A 257 76.52 72.07 8.59
C SER A 257 77.21 71.28 7.46
N ASP A 258 76.56 70.27 6.89
CA ASP A 258 76.49 70.04 5.43
C ASP A 258 75.64 68.80 5.11
N ALA A 259 75.14 68.76 3.87
CA ALA A 259 74.69 67.58 3.13
C ALA A 259 73.28 67.03 3.42
N GLY A 260 72.30 67.71 2.83
CA GLY A 260 71.13 67.04 2.28
C GLY A 260 71.51 66.18 1.08
N ALA A 261 71.58 64.86 1.23
CA ALA A 261 71.71 63.92 0.11
C ALA A 261 71.37 62.44 0.44
N ALA A 262 70.71 62.12 1.55
CA ALA A 262 70.55 60.73 2.00
C ALA A 262 69.09 60.24 2.14
N PHE A 263 68.11 60.95 1.57
CA PHE A 263 66.69 60.57 1.67
C PHE A 263 66.26 59.46 0.69
N ASN A 264 67.19 58.91 -0.12
CA ASN A 264 66.84 58.01 -1.24
C ASN A 264 67.31 56.55 -1.09
N ALA A 265 67.90 56.16 0.06
CA ALA A 265 68.42 54.80 0.27
C ALA A 265 67.54 53.91 1.18
N GLN A 266 66.48 54.46 1.78
CA GLN A 266 65.61 53.70 2.71
C GLN A 266 64.40 53.03 2.03
N SER A 267 64.22 53.25 0.72
CA SER A 267 63.13 52.64 -0.07
C SER A 267 63.45 51.20 -0.52
N GLU A 268 64.72 50.78 -0.55
CA GLU A 268 65.08 49.44 -1.06
C GLU A 268 64.99 48.33 0.00
N SER A 269 64.98 48.68 1.30
CA SER A 269 64.90 47.69 2.38
C SER A 269 63.49 47.13 2.64
N TYR A 270 62.44 47.75 2.11
CA TYR A 270 61.07 47.25 2.23
C TYR A 270 60.69 46.27 1.11
N GLY A 271 61.49 46.19 0.03
CA GLY A 271 61.28 45.24 -1.06
C GLY A 271 61.47 43.78 -0.61
N ASP A 272 62.52 43.52 0.17
CA ASP A 272 62.86 42.18 0.65
C ASP A 272 61.84 41.64 1.70
N PHE A 273 61.24 42.55 2.49
CA PHE A 273 60.20 42.17 3.44
C PHE A 273 58.85 41.85 2.76
N LEU A 274 58.53 42.50 1.64
CA LEU A 274 57.34 42.17 0.83
C LEU A 274 57.54 40.87 0.04
N GLU A 275 58.76 40.59 -0.42
CA GLU A 275 59.11 39.33 -1.09
C GLU A 275 59.03 38.12 -0.12
N TYR A 276 59.36 38.29 1.16
CA TYR A 276 59.16 37.26 2.18
C TYR A 276 57.69 36.98 2.53
N ILE A 277 56.80 37.98 2.37
CA ILE A 277 55.35 37.81 2.54
C ILE A 277 54.76 37.07 1.32
N ASP A 278 55.23 37.32 0.10
CA ASP A 278 54.78 36.59 -1.09
C ASP A 278 55.34 35.15 -1.16
N ALA A 279 56.57 34.91 -0.67
CA ALA A 279 57.17 33.58 -0.63
C ALA A 279 56.53 32.63 0.41
N ASN A 280 55.93 33.17 1.47
CA ASN A 280 55.22 32.39 2.51
C ASN A 280 53.69 32.40 2.37
N ALA A 281 53.14 33.11 1.38
CA ALA A 281 51.71 33.09 1.05
C ALA A 281 51.28 31.82 0.27
N VAL A 282 52.22 30.92 -0.04
CA VAL A 282 51.96 29.66 -0.75
C VAL A 282 51.69 28.53 0.25
N SER A 283 50.49 28.53 0.83
CA SER A 283 49.71 27.31 1.09
C SER A 283 48.33 27.68 1.65
N GLY A 284 47.38 27.89 0.74
CA GLY A 284 45.95 27.74 1.05
C GLY A 284 45.17 29.00 1.41
N ASP A 285 45.14 30.03 0.54
CA ASP A 285 44.00 30.95 0.51
C ASP A 285 42.92 30.40 -0.46
N PRO A 286 41.81 29.82 0.04
CA PRO A 286 40.76 29.21 -0.78
C PRO A 286 39.96 30.21 -1.64
N ARG A 287 40.34 31.50 -1.65
CA ARG A 287 39.64 32.56 -2.40
C ARG A 287 40.33 32.98 -3.69
N ARG A 288 41.50 32.43 -4.06
CA ARG A 288 42.15 32.75 -5.34
C ARG A 288 41.51 31.97 -6.49
N PRO A 289 40.85 32.63 -7.46
CA PRO A 289 40.12 31.97 -8.56
C PRO A 289 41.03 31.27 -9.59
N ALA A 290 42.35 31.46 -9.51
CA ALA A 290 43.32 30.87 -10.44
C ALA A 290 43.71 29.41 -10.11
N GLU A 291 43.41 28.93 -8.89
CA GLU A 291 43.66 27.54 -8.45
C GLU A 291 42.37 26.70 -8.38
N VAL A 292 41.33 27.12 -9.09
CA VAL A 292 40.12 26.31 -9.28
C VAL A 292 40.46 25.16 -10.21
N HIS A 293 41.00 24.08 -9.65
CA HIS A 293 41.04 22.79 -10.33
C HIS A 293 39.59 22.36 -10.57
N SER A 294 39.23 22.16 -11.84
CA SER A 294 37.92 21.59 -12.19
C SER A 294 37.74 20.32 -11.39
N PHE A 295 36.66 20.23 -10.61
CA PHE A 295 36.37 19.08 -9.77
C PHE A 295 36.38 17.79 -10.60
N ILE A 296 37.51 17.09 -10.60
CA ILE A 296 37.62 15.74 -11.12
C ILE A 296 36.91 14.89 -10.09
N ARG A 297 35.67 14.49 -10.41
CA ARG A 297 34.98 13.48 -9.61
C ARG A 297 35.90 12.27 -9.57
N GLU A 298 36.42 11.93 -8.39
CA GLU A 298 37.03 10.62 -8.18
C GLU A 298 36.08 9.59 -8.78
N PRO A 299 36.59 8.65 -9.61
CA PRO A 299 35.76 7.60 -10.16
C PRO A 299 35.10 6.90 -8.98
N LEU A 300 33.79 7.13 -8.82
CA LEU A 300 32.97 6.48 -7.81
C LEU A 300 33.27 5.00 -7.93
N ASP A 301 33.76 4.40 -6.85
CA ASP A 301 34.03 2.98 -6.78
C ASP A 301 32.72 2.24 -7.06
N VAL A 302 32.59 1.78 -8.31
CA VAL A 302 31.39 1.13 -8.86
C VAL A 302 31.08 -0.17 -8.10
N SER A 303 32.00 -0.65 -7.26
CA SER A 303 31.77 -1.81 -6.40
C SER A 303 30.80 -1.55 -5.24
N ASN A 304 30.51 -0.28 -4.92
CA ASN A 304 29.66 0.08 -3.78
C ASN A 304 28.33 0.74 -4.17
N ASP A 305 27.99 0.77 -5.46
CA ASP A 305 26.63 1.17 -5.86
C ASP A 305 25.67 0.06 -5.40
N PRO A 306 24.65 0.37 -4.59
CA PRO A 306 23.74 -0.63 -4.05
C PRO A 306 23.10 -1.38 -5.20
N THR A 307 23.27 -2.71 -5.20
CA THR A 307 22.66 -3.67 -6.12
C THR A 307 21.29 -3.18 -6.57
N ASP A 308 21.08 -3.03 -7.89
CA ASP A 308 19.89 -2.43 -8.47
C ASP A 308 18.62 -3.07 -7.89
N TRP A 309 17.95 -2.36 -6.98
CA TRP A 309 16.83 -2.88 -6.19
C TRP A 309 15.70 -3.40 -7.07
N TYR A 310 15.56 -2.85 -8.28
CA TYR A 310 14.57 -3.30 -9.26
C TYR A 310 14.85 -4.73 -9.77
N SER A 311 16.12 -5.08 -9.99
CA SER A 311 16.52 -6.43 -10.39
C SER A 311 16.24 -7.45 -9.28
N ALA A 312 16.56 -7.10 -8.03
CA ALA A 312 16.27 -7.94 -6.86
C ALA A 312 14.77 -8.10 -6.63
N LEU A 313 13.99 -7.02 -6.73
CA LEU A 313 12.53 -7.06 -6.62
C LEU A 313 11.90 -7.89 -7.75
N SER A 314 12.39 -7.76 -8.98
CA SER A 314 11.95 -8.57 -10.11
C SER A 314 12.13 -10.07 -9.84
N LEU A 315 13.29 -10.48 -9.31
CA LEU A 315 13.56 -11.87 -8.95
C LEU A 315 12.59 -12.40 -7.88
N VAL A 316 12.36 -11.62 -6.81
CA VAL A 316 11.48 -12.02 -5.71
C VAL A 316 10.02 -12.10 -6.17
N VAL A 317 9.56 -11.10 -6.92
CA VAL A 317 8.21 -11.05 -7.46
C VAL A 317 7.98 -12.17 -8.48
N GLY A 318 8.95 -12.45 -9.35
CA GLY A 318 8.92 -13.57 -10.28
C GLY A 318 8.87 -14.93 -9.60
N SER A 319 9.56 -15.07 -8.46
CA SER A 319 9.57 -16.31 -7.69
C SER A 319 8.22 -16.52 -7.00
N LEU A 320 7.65 -15.45 -6.43
CA LEU A 320 6.30 -15.46 -5.87
C LEU A 320 5.22 -15.72 -6.93
N SER A 321 5.33 -15.13 -8.13
CA SER A 321 4.36 -15.36 -9.20
C SER A 321 4.36 -16.81 -9.65
N PHE A 322 5.53 -17.44 -9.69
CA PHE A 322 5.67 -18.86 -10.02
C PHE A 322 5.00 -19.75 -8.95
N VAL A 323 5.25 -19.49 -7.67
CA VAL A 323 4.70 -20.31 -6.57
C VAL A 323 3.18 -20.11 -6.42
N LEU A 324 2.69 -18.88 -6.51
CA LEU A 324 1.29 -18.54 -6.23
C LEU A 324 0.38 -18.65 -7.46
N LYS A 325 0.92 -18.90 -8.66
CA LYS A 325 0.20 -18.90 -9.95
C LYS A 325 -0.64 -17.64 -10.18
N TRP A 326 -0.23 -16.51 -9.61
CA TRP A 326 -1.02 -15.29 -9.66
C TRP A 326 -0.67 -14.45 -10.89
N LYS A 327 -1.62 -14.34 -11.82
CA LYS A 327 -1.43 -13.65 -13.11
C LYS A 327 -0.99 -12.19 -12.97
N SER A 328 -1.46 -11.46 -11.97
CA SER A 328 -1.07 -10.05 -11.76
C SER A 328 0.40 -9.91 -11.37
N LEU A 329 0.94 -10.79 -10.54
CA LEU A 329 2.35 -10.75 -10.12
C LEU A 329 3.31 -10.99 -11.30
N ALA A 330 2.93 -11.85 -12.24
CA ALA A 330 3.73 -12.09 -13.44
C ALA A 330 3.88 -10.82 -14.31
N TRP A 331 2.81 -10.03 -14.45
CA TRP A 331 2.87 -8.73 -15.14
C TRP A 331 3.70 -7.70 -14.38
N CYS A 332 3.62 -7.66 -13.04
CA CYS A 332 4.46 -6.79 -12.22
C CYS A 332 5.96 -7.08 -12.39
N CYS A 333 6.34 -8.36 -12.51
CA CYS A 333 7.73 -8.78 -12.78
C CYS A 333 8.28 -8.14 -14.06
N PHE A 334 7.51 -8.15 -15.16
CA PHE A 334 7.91 -7.50 -16.42
C PHE A 334 8.06 -5.99 -16.31
N ILE A 335 7.21 -5.32 -15.53
CA ILE A 335 7.32 -3.88 -15.27
C ILE A 335 8.63 -3.58 -14.54
N PHE A 336 9.01 -4.40 -13.54
CA PHE A 336 10.27 -4.24 -12.82
C PHE A 336 11.50 -4.53 -13.70
N CYS A 337 11.42 -5.51 -14.62
CA CYS A 337 12.47 -5.71 -15.62
C CYS A 337 12.65 -4.47 -16.51
N GLY A 338 11.56 -3.84 -16.95
CA GLY A 338 11.61 -2.60 -17.74
C GLY A 338 12.15 -1.40 -16.94
N ALA A 339 11.79 -1.30 -15.66
CA ALA A 339 12.30 -0.27 -14.77
C ALA A 339 13.81 -0.43 -14.51
N SER A 340 14.28 -1.67 -14.31
CA SER A 340 15.70 -2.01 -14.17
C SER A 340 16.46 -1.62 -15.45
N PHE A 341 15.92 -1.94 -16.64
CA PHE A 341 16.53 -1.53 -17.92
C PHE A 341 16.72 -0.01 -18.04
N GLY A 342 15.74 0.79 -17.58
CA GLY A 342 15.85 2.25 -17.57
C GLY A 342 16.87 2.80 -16.55
N ASN A 343 17.26 2.00 -15.56
CA ASN A 343 18.17 2.38 -14.48
C ASN A 343 19.63 1.90 -14.70
N MET A 344 19.90 1.13 -15.76
CA MET A 344 21.23 0.58 -16.03
C MET A 344 22.23 1.69 -16.39
N ARG A 345 23.24 1.88 -15.54
CA ARG A 345 24.39 2.76 -15.81
C ARG A 345 25.60 1.99 -16.35
N ASN A 346 25.67 0.68 -16.12
CA ASN A 346 26.78 -0.17 -16.54
C ASN A 346 26.28 -1.36 -17.38
N LEU A 347 26.40 -1.24 -18.70
CA LEU A 347 25.80 -2.17 -19.66
C LEU A 347 26.31 -3.62 -19.49
N ASP A 348 27.59 -3.83 -19.17
CA ASP A 348 28.17 -5.18 -19.25
C ASP A 348 27.84 -6.09 -18.05
N SER A 349 27.79 -5.56 -16.82
CA SER A 349 27.40 -6.33 -15.63
C SER A 349 25.90 -6.57 -15.59
N ASP A 350 25.13 -5.54 -15.93
CA ASP A 350 23.69 -5.53 -15.69
C ASP A 350 22.95 -6.34 -16.75
N VAL A 351 23.46 -6.44 -17.99
CA VAL A 351 22.83 -7.22 -19.07
C VAL A 351 22.74 -8.70 -18.69
N LYS A 352 23.74 -9.26 -18.03
CA LYS A 352 23.72 -10.68 -17.61
C LYS A 352 22.65 -10.93 -16.54
N SER A 353 22.58 -10.06 -15.53
CA SER A 353 21.56 -10.14 -14.46
C SER A 353 20.14 -9.95 -15.02
N LEU A 354 19.98 -8.95 -15.89
CA LEU A 354 18.71 -8.65 -16.55
C LEU A 354 18.25 -9.81 -17.44
N THR A 355 19.15 -10.40 -18.22
CA THR A 355 18.82 -11.53 -19.10
C THR A 355 18.31 -12.72 -18.29
N MET A 356 18.95 -13.05 -17.16
CA MET A 356 18.49 -14.10 -16.25
C MET A 356 17.10 -13.79 -15.67
N SER A 357 16.87 -12.54 -15.27
CA SER A 357 15.58 -12.09 -14.75
C SER A 357 14.46 -12.19 -15.81
N ILE A 358 14.71 -11.77 -17.05
CA ILE A 358 13.74 -11.84 -18.16
C ILE A 358 13.40 -13.28 -18.50
N MET A 359 14.41 -14.17 -18.58
CA MET A 359 14.18 -15.60 -18.83
C MET A 359 13.29 -16.21 -17.76
N PHE A 360 13.54 -15.90 -16.49
CA PHE A 360 12.75 -16.37 -15.36
C PHE A 360 11.32 -15.82 -15.36
N ALA A 361 11.17 -14.52 -15.65
CA ALA A 361 9.86 -13.88 -15.79
C ALA A 361 9.03 -14.51 -16.93
N SER A 362 9.68 -14.82 -18.07
CA SER A 362 9.02 -15.45 -19.21
C SER A 362 8.55 -16.87 -18.88
N MET A 363 9.36 -17.68 -18.19
CA MET A 363 8.97 -19.01 -17.72
C MET A 363 7.81 -18.94 -16.72
N SER A 364 7.84 -17.98 -15.79
CA SER A 364 6.75 -17.77 -14.82
C SER A 364 5.44 -17.39 -15.53
N LEU A 365 5.51 -16.53 -16.54
CA LEU A 365 4.35 -16.11 -17.34
C LEU A 365 3.78 -17.29 -18.14
N VAL A 366 4.62 -18.08 -18.81
CA VAL A 366 4.18 -19.29 -19.52
C VAL A 366 3.50 -20.24 -18.55
N SER A 367 4.11 -20.54 -17.40
CA SER A 367 3.54 -21.42 -16.38
C SER A 367 2.18 -20.94 -15.84
N ALA A 368 2.04 -19.62 -15.63
CA ALA A 368 0.79 -19.02 -15.14
C ALA A 368 -0.35 -19.05 -16.18
N TYR A 369 -0.03 -19.07 -17.48
CA TYR A 369 -1.03 -19.09 -18.56
C TYR A 369 -1.32 -20.49 -19.11
N THR A 370 -0.35 -21.41 -19.08
CA THR A 370 -0.55 -22.81 -19.52
C THR A 370 -1.05 -23.71 -18.39
N GLY A 371 -0.85 -23.32 -17.12
CA GLY A 371 -1.26 -24.10 -15.95
C GLY A 371 -2.76 -24.07 -15.62
N ASP A 372 -3.57 -23.36 -16.42
CA ASP A 372 -5.01 -23.20 -16.25
C ASP A 372 -5.84 -24.17 -17.13
N ASP A 373 -5.17 -25.15 -17.73
CA ASP A 373 -5.88 -26.24 -18.41
C ASP A 373 -6.65 -27.03 -17.35
N LYS A 374 -7.98 -26.87 -17.46
CA LYS A 374 -9.06 -27.53 -16.74
C LYS A 374 -9.09 -29.04 -16.98
N HIS A 375 -7.95 -29.69 -16.90
CA HIS A 375 -7.85 -31.11 -16.65
C HIS A 375 -7.73 -31.29 -15.15
N ALA A 376 -8.87 -31.09 -14.47
CA ALA A 376 -9.25 -31.99 -13.39
C ALA A 376 -9.41 -33.40 -13.99
N VAL A 377 -8.31 -33.99 -14.45
CA VAL A 377 -8.18 -35.44 -14.56
C VAL A 377 -8.16 -35.88 -13.11
N ALA A 378 -9.35 -36.22 -12.63
CA ALA A 378 -9.51 -37.04 -11.45
C ALA A 378 -8.57 -38.24 -11.64
N ILE A 379 -7.44 -38.23 -10.94
CA ILE A 379 -6.63 -39.42 -10.79
C ILE A 379 -7.57 -40.41 -10.11
N PRO A 380 -8.00 -41.50 -10.75
CA PRO A 380 -8.70 -42.54 -10.04
C PRO A 380 -7.70 -43.09 -9.04
N VAL A 381 -7.88 -42.75 -7.77
CA VAL A 381 -7.22 -43.44 -6.67
C VAL A 381 -7.74 -44.87 -6.76
N SER A 382 -6.95 -45.72 -7.42
CA SER A 382 -7.10 -47.16 -7.38
C SER A 382 -6.94 -47.56 -5.92
N SER A 383 -8.08 -47.78 -5.26
CA SER A 383 -8.15 -48.47 -3.99
C SER A 383 -7.72 -49.93 -4.21
N GLY A 384 -6.40 -50.15 -4.25
CA GLY A 384 -5.80 -51.46 -4.11
C GLY A 384 -5.98 -51.95 -2.67
N ALA A 385 -7.18 -52.41 -2.34
CA ALA A 385 -7.44 -53.21 -1.16
C ALA A 385 -6.83 -54.61 -1.40
N ALA A 386 -5.54 -54.76 -1.10
CA ALA A 386 -4.91 -56.07 -1.00
C ALA A 386 -5.43 -56.75 0.26
N SER A 387 -6.34 -57.72 0.08
CA SER A 387 -6.72 -58.68 1.11
C SER A 387 -5.53 -59.58 1.42
N LEU A 388 -4.89 -59.33 2.56
CA LEU A 388 -3.97 -60.27 3.20
C LEU A 388 -4.81 -61.27 4.00
N ASP A 389 -5.17 -62.38 3.36
CA ASP A 389 -5.51 -63.61 4.07
C ASP A 389 -4.21 -64.22 4.61
N ALA A 390 -4.18 -64.46 5.92
CA ALA A 390 -3.15 -65.24 6.60
C ALA A 390 -3.74 -66.60 7.03
N PRO A 391 -2.92 -67.67 7.05
CA PRO A 391 -3.34 -69.05 7.20
C PRO A 391 -3.82 -69.46 8.59
#